data_AF-A0A354XIA9-F1
#
_entry.id   AF-A0A354XIA9-F1
#
_cell.length_a   1.000
_cell.length_b   1.000
_cell.length_c   1.000
_cell.angle_alpha   90.00
_cell.angle_beta   90.00
_cell.angle_gamma   90.00
#
_symmetry.space_group_name_H-M   'P 1'
#
loop_
_entity.id
_entity.type
_entity.pdbx_description
1 polymer ?
#
loop_
_entity_poly.entity_id
_entity_poly.type
_entity_poly.pdbx_seq_one_letter_code
_entity_poly.pdbx_strand_id
1 'polypeptide(L)'
;EEALLDRHNQPQGRLRVNAAPSFMQFVIVPVIGEFRARYPGITLELDTHDRFVDLLEQRVDLAIRIGDLEDSSLHARLLGHSPLRLLASPSYIQRHGAPQSIDELAQHSLM
;
A
#
# COMPACT_ATOMS: atom_id res chain seq x y z
N GLU A 1 26.62 -26.26 -23.54
CA GLU A 1 27.09 -25.03 -24.20
C GLU A 1 25.95 -24.50 -25.08
N GLU A 2 24.85 -24.13 -24.43
CA GLU A 2 23.71 -23.42 -25.03
C GLU A 2 23.58 -22.10 -24.26
N ALA A 3 24.18 -21.10 -24.88
CA ALA A 3 24.12 -19.65 -24.67
C ALA A 3 23.25 -19.11 -23.50
N LEU A 4 23.78 -18.39 -22.52
CA LEU A 4 24.16 -16.96 -22.61
C LEU A 4 23.04 -15.98 -23.06
N LEU A 5 21.76 -16.37 -23.04
CA LEU A 5 20.65 -15.49 -23.46
C LEU A 5 19.57 -15.29 -22.39
N ASP A 6 19.92 -14.76 -21.23
CA ASP A 6 18.91 -14.11 -20.38
C ASP A 6 19.38 -12.77 -19.79
N ARG A 7 20.16 -12.04 -20.59
CA ARG A 7 20.59 -10.66 -20.30
C ARG A 7 19.83 -9.58 -21.10
N HIS A 8 18.76 -9.94 -21.81
CA HIS A 8 18.20 -9.04 -22.84
C HIS A 8 16.69 -8.80 -22.84
N ASN A 9 15.95 -9.13 -21.77
CA ASN A 9 14.58 -8.63 -21.67
C ASN A 9 14.39 -7.87 -20.37
N GLN A 10 14.93 -6.64 -20.33
CA GLN A 10 14.54 -5.71 -19.28
C GLN A 10 13.01 -5.57 -19.32
N PRO A 11 12.32 -5.70 -18.17
CA PRO A 11 10.88 -5.50 -18.10
C PRO A 11 10.48 -4.18 -18.74
N GLN A 12 9.47 -4.23 -19.62
CA GLN A 12 9.02 -3.08 -20.39
C GLN A 12 7.51 -3.11 -20.60
N GLY A 13 6.94 -1.94 -20.88
CA GLY A 13 5.51 -1.77 -21.09
C GLY A 13 4.84 -1.02 -19.96
N ARG A 14 3.52 -1.12 -19.88
CA ARG A 14 2.71 -0.40 -18.90
C ARG A 14 2.40 -1.30 -17.71
N LEU A 15 2.57 -0.78 -16.50
CA LEU A 15 2.20 -1.47 -15.27
C LEU A 15 1.24 -0.59 -14.48
N ARG A 16 -0.01 -1.05 -14.33
CA ARG A 16 -1.09 -0.38 -13.61
C ARG A 16 -1.16 -0.89 -12.19
N VAL A 17 -0.78 -0.05 -11.24
CA VAL A 17 -0.74 -0.37 -9.81
C VAL A 17 -1.83 0.39 -9.08
N ASN A 18 -2.71 -0.34 -8.39
CA ASN A 18 -3.68 0.25 -7.47
C ASN A 18 -3.27 -0.01 -6.01
N ALA A 19 -3.37 0.99 -5.15
CA ALA A 19 -3.14 0.80 -3.71
C ALA A 19 -4.04 1.72 -2.86
N ALA A 20 -4.15 1.42 -1.57
CA ALA A 20 -4.75 2.35 -0.61
C ALA A 20 -3.99 3.69 -0.63
N PRO A 21 -4.66 4.86 -0.54
CA PRO A 21 -4.04 6.18 -0.62
C PRO A 21 -2.87 6.36 0.35
N SER A 22 -3.03 5.92 1.60
CA SER A 22 -1.98 5.98 2.62
C SER A 22 -0.76 5.14 2.23
N PHE A 23 -0.96 3.93 1.71
CA PHE A 23 0.14 3.07 1.26
C PHE A 23 0.83 3.65 0.02
N MET A 24 0.06 4.20 -0.92
CA MET A 24 0.60 4.87 -2.09
C MET A 24 1.52 6.03 -1.68
N GLN A 25 1.03 6.91 -0.81
CA GLN A 25 1.75 8.11 -0.37
C GLN A 25 2.99 7.78 0.47
N PHE A 26 2.88 6.88 1.45
CA PHE A 26 3.94 6.67 2.43
C PHE A 26 4.89 5.52 2.09
N VAL A 27 4.54 4.64 1.15
CA VAL A 27 5.37 3.47 0.81
C VAL A 27 5.77 3.44 -0.67
N ILE A 28 4.83 3.61 -1.60
CA ILE A 28 5.12 3.46 -3.04
C ILE A 28 5.83 4.69 -3.63
N VAL A 29 5.28 5.88 -3.42
CA VAL A 29 5.83 7.13 -3.96
C VAL A 29 7.29 7.36 -3.54
N PRO A 30 7.70 7.13 -2.27
CA PRO A 30 9.09 7.30 -1.85
C PRO A 30 10.11 6.43 -2.60
N VAL A 31 9.71 5.24 -3.07
CA VAL A 31 10.63 4.28 -3.74
C VAL A 31 10.53 4.30 -5.27
N ILE A 32 9.60 5.08 -5.83
CA ILE A 32 9.31 5.05 -7.27
C ILE A 32 10.50 5.50 -8.13
N GLY A 33 11.33 6.41 -7.60
CA GLY A 33 12.53 6.91 -8.28
C GLY A 33 13.55 5.80 -8.51
N GLU A 34 13.82 5.01 -7.47
CA GLU A 34 14.71 3.85 -7.57
C GLU A 34 14.14 2.80 -8.53
N PHE A 35 12.84 2.53 -8.45
CA PHE A 35 12.18 1.59 -9.35
C PHE A 35 12.32 2.01 -10.82
N ARG A 36 12.05 3.29 -11.14
CA ARG A 36 12.16 3.82 -12.51
C ARG A 36 13.59 3.80 -13.03
N ALA A 37 14.57 4.09 -12.17
CA ALA A 37 15.99 4.00 -12.53
C ALA A 37 16.40 2.56 -12.83
N ARG A 38 15.85 1.59 -12.09
CA ARG A 38 16.13 0.15 -12.27
C ARG A 38 15.40 -0.45 -13.47
N TYR A 39 14.20 0.03 -13.79
CA TYR A 39 13.33 -0.49 -14.85
C TYR A 39 12.83 0.65 -15.76
N PRO A 40 13.72 1.26 -16.58
CA PRO A 40 13.37 2.42 -17.40
C PRO A 40 12.37 2.11 -18.52
N GLY A 41 12.23 0.83 -18.91
CA GLY A 41 11.25 0.38 -19.90
C GLY A 41 9.81 0.32 -19.38
N ILE A 42 9.60 0.43 -18.06
CA ILE A 42 8.27 0.37 -17.44
C ILE A 42 7.66 1.78 -17.31
N THR A 43 6.49 1.97 -17.92
CA THR A 43 5.60 3.08 -17.62
C THR A 43 4.67 2.70 -16.47
N LEU A 44 4.87 3.28 -15.30
CA LEU A 44 3.98 3.11 -14.15
C LEU A 44 2.74 4.00 -14.28
N GLU A 45 1.56 3.39 -14.18
CA GLU A 45 0.30 4.08 -13.91
C GLU A 45 -0.13 3.77 -12.48
N LEU A 46 -0.22 4.81 -11.65
CA LEU A 46 -0.58 4.67 -10.24
C LEU A 46 -2.00 5.20 -10.05
N ASP A 47 -2.83 4.36 -9.44
CA ASP A 47 -4.21 4.70 -9.10
C ASP A 47 -4.48 4.41 -7.62
N THR A 48 -5.39 5.17 -7.01
CA THR A 48 -5.71 5.03 -5.59
C THR A 48 -7.21 4.99 -5.40
N HIS A 49 -7.70 3.88 -4.85
CA HIS A 49 -9.10 3.71 -4.49
C HIS A 49 -9.21 2.97 -3.15
N ASP A 50 -10.07 3.49 -2.26
CA ASP A 50 -10.34 2.90 -0.94
C ASP A 50 -11.33 1.74 -0.97
N ARG A 51 -12.10 1.60 -2.05
CA ARG A 51 -13.02 0.47 -2.21
C ARG A 51 -12.24 -0.78 -2.58
N PHE A 52 -12.75 -1.95 -2.17
CA PHE A 52 -12.43 -3.22 -2.82
C PHE A 52 -12.84 -3.09 -4.29
N VAL A 53 -11.92 -2.57 -5.09
CA VAL A 53 -12.05 -2.56 -6.54
C VAL A 53 -11.98 -4.01 -6.94
N ASP A 54 -13.05 -4.52 -7.54
CA ASP A 54 -12.98 -5.77 -8.27
C ASP A 54 -11.85 -5.64 -9.29
N LEU A 55 -10.71 -6.25 -8.97
CA LEU A 55 -9.47 -6.17 -9.72
C LEU A 55 -9.63 -6.75 -11.12
N LEU A 56 -10.73 -7.48 -11.37
CA LEU A 56 -11.11 -8.01 -12.67
C LEU A 56 -11.89 -6.96 -13.49
N GLU A 57 -12.68 -6.08 -12.87
CA GLU A 57 -13.49 -5.08 -13.59
C GLU A 57 -12.67 -3.84 -13.96
N GLN A 58 -11.71 -3.44 -13.13
CA GLN A 58 -10.78 -2.36 -13.45
C GLN A 58 -9.48 -2.97 -13.93
N ARG A 59 -9.06 -2.64 -15.15
CA ARG A 59 -7.81 -3.08 -15.81
C ARG A 59 -6.57 -2.78 -14.94
N VAL A 60 -6.32 -3.54 -13.88
CA VAL A 60 -5.25 -3.36 -12.91
C VAL A 60 -4.36 -4.59 -12.99
N ASP A 61 -3.05 -4.37 -13.11
CA ASP A 61 -2.08 -5.47 -13.21
C ASP A 61 -1.64 -5.93 -11.81
N LEU A 62 -1.62 -5.00 -10.85
CA LEU A 62 -1.21 -5.24 -9.46
C LEU A 62 -2.04 -4.38 -8.50
N ALA A 63 -2.56 -5.00 -7.44
CA ALA A 63 -3.14 -4.28 -6.33
C ALA A 63 -2.47 -4.57 -5.01
N ILE A 64 -2.30 -3.52 -4.21
CA ILE A 64 -1.73 -3.60 -2.86
C ILE A 64 -2.80 -3.18 -1.86
N ARG A 65 -3.24 -4.14 -1.05
CA ARG A 65 -4.33 -3.99 -0.08
C ARG A 65 -3.83 -4.20 1.35
N ILE A 66 -4.55 -3.58 2.29
CA ILE A 66 -4.36 -3.74 3.73
C ILE A 66 -5.61 -4.43 4.26
N GLY A 67 -5.43 -5.53 4.99
CA GLY A 67 -6.52 -6.36 5.49
C GLY A 67 -6.51 -7.75 4.89
N ASP A 68 -7.51 -8.53 5.25
CA ASP A 68 -7.67 -9.89 4.76
C ASP A 68 -8.13 -9.88 3.30
N LEU A 69 -7.67 -10.87 2.56
CA LEU A 69 -8.12 -11.09 1.20
C LEU A 69 -9.38 -11.96 1.25
N GLU A 70 -10.50 -11.44 0.75
CA GLU A 70 -11.70 -12.25 0.49
C GLU A 70 -11.40 -13.32 -0.56
N ASP A 71 -12.13 -14.44 -0.52
CA ASP A 71 -11.94 -15.55 -1.47
C ASP A 71 -11.96 -15.04 -2.92
N SER A 72 -10.82 -15.16 -3.60
CA SER A 72 -10.67 -14.74 -4.99
C SER A 72 -9.82 -15.73 -5.77
N SER A 73 -9.96 -15.72 -7.09
CA SER A 73 -9.09 -16.48 -8.00
C SER A 73 -7.70 -15.84 -8.20
N LEU A 74 -7.40 -14.76 -7.49
CA LEU A 74 -6.18 -13.99 -7.66
C LEU A 74 -5.02 -14.60 -6.87
N HIS A 75 -3.81 -14.49 -7.43
CA HIS A 75 -2.61 -14.84 -6.71
C HIS A 75 -2.24 -13.72 -5.73
N ALA A 76 -2.16 -14.07 -4.45
CA ALA A 76 -1.83 -13.12 -3.39
C ALA A 76 -0.48 -13.41 -2.76
N ARG A 77 0.20 -12.34 -2.36
CA ARG A 77 1.47 -12.41 -1.63
C ARG A 77 1.45 -11.44 -0.47
N LEU A 78 1.71 -11.95 0.73
CA LEU A 78 1.91 -11.12 1.92
C LEU A 78 3.16 -10.24 1.74
N LEU A 79 2.98 -8.92 1.85
CA LEU A 79 4.08 -7.94 1.80
C LEU A 79 4.62 -7.57 3.18
N GLY A 80 3.76 -7.63 4.21
CA GLY A 80 4.12 -7.29 5.58
C GLY A 80 2.90 -7.07 6.45
N HIS A 81 3.14 -6.67 7.70
CA HIS A 81 2.11 -6.35 8.69
C HIS A 81 2.26 -4.89 9.14
N SER A 82 1.14 -4.23 9.39
CA SER A 82 1.10 -2.87 9.93
C SER A 82 0.31 -2.86 11.24
N PRO A 83 0.94 -2.61 12.40
CA PRO A 83 0.23 -2.57 13.67
C PRO A 83 -0.58 -1.28 13.78
N LEU A 84 -1.83 -1.39 14.21
CA LEU A 84 -2.64 -0.24 14.60
C LEU A 84 -2.10 0.37 15.91
N ARG A 85 -2.07 1.70 15.97
CA ARG A 85 -1.63 2.46 17.14
C ARG A 85 -2.66 3.53 17.47
N LEU A 86 -3.01 3.63 18.74
CA LEU A 86 -3.75 4.78 19.27
C LEU A 86 -2.79 5.95 19.42
N LEU A 87 -3.14 7.08 18.79
CA LEU A 87 -2.34 8.28 18.76
C LEU A 87 -3.23 9.47 19.09
N ALA A 88 -2.66 10.47 19.74
CA ALA A 88 -3.30 11.75 19.99
C ALA A 88 -2.30 12.87 19.77
N SER A 89 -2.78 14.05 19.36
CA SER A 89 -1.91 15.21 19.24
C SER A 89 -1.39 15.62 20.64
N PRO A 90 -0.16 16.15 20.75
CA PRO A 90 0.36 16.61 22.03
C PRO A 90 -0.55 17.65 22.70
N SER A 91 -1.17 18.51 21.90
CA SER A 91 -2.07 19.55 22.39
C SER A 91 -3.40 19.00 22.92
N TYR A 92 -3.87 17.87 22.40
CA TYR A 92 -5.05 17.19 22.95
C TYR A 92 -4.74 16.60 24.33
N ILE A 93 -3.63 15.87 24.45
CA ILE A 93 -3.21 15.26 25.71
C ILE A 93 -2.95 16.32 26.80
N GLN A 94 -2.38 17.48 26.45
CA GLN A 94 -2.21 18.58 27.39
C GLN A 94 -3.53 19.14 27.94
N ARG A 95 -4.60 19.12 27.15
CA ARG A 95 -5.92 19.66 27.55
C ARG A 95 -6.80 18.62 28.25
N HIS A 96 -6.73 17.37 27.82
CA HIS A 96 -7.67 16.31 28.22
C HIS A 96 -7.03 15.20 29.07
N GLY A 97 -5.71 15.25 29.28
CA GLY A 97 -4.97 14.15 29.90
C GLY A 97 -4.74 12.98 28.94
N ALA A 98 -3.86 12.05 29.33
CA ALA A 98 -3.65 10.79 28.63
C ALA A 98 -4.46 9.68 29.30
N PRO A 99 -5.27 8.91 28.55
CA PRO A 99 -6.03 7.80 29.12
C PRO A 99 -5.08 6.74 29.69
N GLN A 100 -5.32 6.30 30.92
CA GLN A 100 -4.56 5.24 31.59
C GLN A 100 -5.22 3.86 31.44
N SER A 101 -6.46 3.82 30.95
CA SER A 101 -7.25 2.61 30.74
C SER A 101 -8.09 2.70 29.46
N ILE A 102 -8.59 1.56 28.97
CA ILE A 102 -9.47 1.51 27.80
C ILE A 102 -10.81 2.19 28.11
N ASP A 103 -11.34 2.04 29.32
CA ASP A 103 -12.63 2.61 29.71
C ASP A 103 -12.62 4.15 29.69
N GLU A 104 -11.46 4.76 29.99
CA GLU A 104 -11.28 6.21 29.91
C GLU A 104 -11.40 6.75 28.47
N LEU A 105 -11.21 5.91 27.44
CA LEU A 105 -11.40 6.33 26.05
C LEU A 105 -12.82 6.81 25.76
N ALA A 106 -13.82 6.33 26.51
CA ALA A 106 -15.20 6.79 26.39
C ALA A 106 -15.39 8.27 26.78
N GLN A 107 -14.44 8.84 27.53
CA GLN A 107 -14.43 10.25 27.94
C GLN A 107 -13.61 11.13 26.98
N HIS A 108 -12.99 10.52 25.97
CA HIS A 108 -12.18 11.19 24.96
C HIS A 108 -12.93 11.31 23.63
N SER A 109 -12.62 12.36 22.85
CA SER A 109 -13.09 12.46 21.47
C SER A 109 -12.34 11.44 20.62
N LEU A 110 -13.06 10.44 20.12
CA LEU A 110 -12.57 9.46 19.15
C LEU A 110 -13.02 9.89 17.75
N MET A 111 -12.18 9.63 16.73
CA MET A 111 -12.46 9.91 15.32
C MET A 111 -12.71 8.62 14.56
#